data_AF-I6NCW9-F1
#
_entry.id   AF-I6NCW9-F1
#
_cell.length_a   1.000
_cell.length_b   1.000
_cell.length_c   1.000
_cell.angle_alpha   90.00
_cell.angle_beta   90.00
_cell.angle_gamma   90.00
#
_symmetry.space_group_name_H-M   'P 1'
#
loop_
_entity.id
_entity.type
_entity.pdbx_description
1 polymer ?
#
loop_
_entity_poly.entity_id
_entity_poly.type
_entity_poly.pdbx_seq_one_letter_code
_entity_poly.pdbx_strand_id
1 'polypeptide(L)'
;MSLLDQFVMEDVAKHCPKEFMLYHKCISTNHEDPSQCGFRERDLTKCIRSRVPSVKDIMKECGDKMKNYEQCVRDNMESRTINENCLDLLKEMRLCAEGQVRGKTMPINQL
;
A
#
# COMPACT_ATOMS: atom_id res chain seq x y z
N MET A 1 9.33 -5.16 9.84
CA MET A 1 8.57 -4.20 9.01
C MET A 1 9.57 -3.58 8.03
N SER A 2 9.31 -3.54 6.72
CA SER A 2 10.29 -3.01 5.76
C SER A 2 10.35 -1.47 5.81
N LEU A 3 11.46 -0.87 5.35
CA LEU A 3 11.59 0.60 5.26
C LEU A 3 10.53 1.21 4.35
N LEU A 4 10.16 0.51 3.27
CA LEU A 4 9.07 0.89 2.38
C LEU A 4 7.75 0.99 3.14
N ASP A 5 7.40 -0.05 3.92
CA ASP A 5 6.14 -0.09 4.65
C ASP A 5 6.05 1.05 5.68
N GLN A 6 7.13 1.29 6.42
CA GLN A 6 7.19 2.37 7.40
C GLN A 6 7.03 3.75 6.73
N PHE A 7 7.79 4.02 5.67
CA PHE A 7 7.75 5.31 4.99
C PHE A 7 6.38 5.59 4.39
N VAL A 8 5.76 4.61 3.72
CA VAL A 8 4.42 4.77 3.14
C VAL A 8 3.38 5.01 4.23
N MET A 9 3.44 4.28 5.34
CA MET A 9 2.50 4.50 6.46
C MET A 9 2.64 5.90 7.06
N GLU A 10 3.86 6.37 7.31
CA GLU A 10 4.12 7.72 7.81
C GLU A 10 3.61 8.80 6.84
N ASP A 11 3.86 8.62 5.54
CA ASP A 11 3.43 9.58 4.52
C ASP A 11 1.90 9.61 4.36
N VAL A 12 1.23 8.46 4.50
CA VAL A 12 -0.24 8.36 4.57
C VAL A 12 -0.77 9.05 5.82
N ALA A 13 -0.20 8.79 6.98
CA ALA A 13 -0.62 9.43 8.24
C ALA A 13 -0.47 10.95 8.17
N LYS A 14 0.58 11.44 7.49
CA LYS A 14 0.82 12.87 7.29
C LYS A 14 -0.18 13.54 6.34
N HIS A 15 -0.51 12.90 5.22
CA HIS A 15 -1.33 13.52 4.17
C HIS A 15 -2.81 13.16 4.19
N CYS A 16 -3.18 12.07 4.86
CA CYS A 16 -4.55 11.57 5.01
C CYS A 16 -4.92 11.24 6.48
N PRO A 17 -4.57 12.08 7.48
CA PRO A 17 -4.73 11.74 8.90
C PRO A 17 -6.18 11.45 9.28
N LYS A 18 -7.14 12.19 8.70
CA LYS A 18 -8.56 12.05 9.01
C LYS A 18 -9.10 10.71 8.53
N GLU A 19 -8.92 10.40 7.26
CA GLU A 19 -9.40 9.17 6.64
C GLU A 19 -8.72 7.95 7.26
N PHE A 20 -7.42 8.06 7.56
CA PHE A 20 -6.64 7.03 8.25
C PHE A 20 -7.24 6.71 9.63
N MET A 21 -7.47 7.73 10.46
CA MET A 21 -8.08 7.56 11.79
C MET A 21 -9.52 7.02 11.72
N LEU A 22 -10.33 7.49 10.77
CA LEU A 22 -11.70 7.03 10.61
C LEU A 22 -11.78 5.56 10.20
N TYR A 23 -10.87 5.12 9.33
CA TYR A 23 -10.75 3.72 8.94
C TYR A 23 -10.34 2.84 10.13
N HIS A 24 -9.27 3.21 10.85
CA HIS A 24 -8.83 2.47 12.03
C HIS A 24 -9.88 2.41 13.13
N LYS A 25 -10.60 3.51 13.38
CA LYS A 25 -11.72 3.54 14.32
C LYS A 25 -12.83 2.58 13.91
N CYS A 26 -13.16 2.53 12.62
CA CYS A 26 -14.17 1.61 12.11
C CYS A 26 -13.75 0.16 12.33
N ILE A 27 -12.53 -0.21 11.96
CA ILE A 27 -12.00 -1.58 12.11
C ILE A 27 -11.97 -1.99 13.59
N SER A 28 -11.53 -1.09 14.48
CA SER A 28 -11.52 -1.36 15.91
C SER A 28 -12.93 -1.58 16.48
N THR A 29 -13.92 -0.87 15.95
CA THR A 29 -15.33 -1.00 16.39
C THR A 29 -15.96 -2.28 15.85
N ASN A 30 -15.67 -2.64 14.60
CA ASN A 30 -16.25 -3.78 13.89
C ASN A 30 -15.22 -4.91 13.72
N HIS A 31 -14.46 -5.21 14.77
CA HIS A 31 -13.35 -6.16 14.69
C HIS A 31 -13.81 -7.59 14.38
N GLU A 32 -15.05 -7.95 14.72
CA GLU A 32 -15.69 -9.22 14.37
C GLU A 32 -16.08 -9.30 12.88
N ASP A 33 -16.43 -8.16 12.27
CA ASP A 33 -16.79 -8.07 10.86
C ASP A 33 -16.20 -6.79 10.20
N PRO A 34 -14.91 -6.82 9.85
CA PRO A 34 -14.23 -5.68 9.22
C PRO A 34 -14.81 -5.28 7.86
N SER A 35 -15.59 -6.15 7.20
CA SER A 35 -16.16 -5.89 5.88
C SER A 35 -17.12 -4.70 5.88
N GLN A 36 -17.72 -4.39 7.04
CA GLN A 36 -18.58 -3.21 7.25
C GLN A 36 -17.82 -1.89 7.04
N CYS A 37 -16.49 -1.90 7.11
CA CYS A 37 -15.64 -0.72 6.96
C CYS A 37 -15.23 -0.42 5.51
N GLY A 38 -15.74 -1.16 4.52
CA GLY A 38 -15.37 -0.96 3.10
C GLY A 38 -15.65 0.47 2.58
N PHE A 39 -16.60 1.21 3.16
CA PHE A 39 -16.79 2.62 2.80
C PHE A 39 -15.64 3.51 3.29
N ARG A 40 -15.10 3.26 4.49
CA ARG A 40 -13.94 3.98 5.03
C ARG A 40 -12.65 3.61 4.30
N GLU A 41 -12.52 2.35 3.89
CA GLU A 41 -11.42 1.90 3.05
C GLU A 41 -11.41 2.66 1.71
N ARG A 42 -12.58 2.84 1.08
CA ARG A 42 -12.72 3.62 -0.16
C ARG A 42 -12.37 5.09 0.05
N ASP A 43 -12.83 5.70 1.15
CA ASP A 43 -12.49 7.09 1.50
C ASP A 43 -10.97 7.26 1.66
N LEU A 44 -10.33 6.37 2.42
CA LEU A 44 -8.88 6.36 2.62
C LEU A 44 -8.14 6.15 1.30
N THR A 45 -8.54 5.16 0.50
CA THR A 45 -7.94 4.88 -0.81
C THR A 45 -8.01 6.09 -1.75
N LYS A 46 -9.15 6.80 -1.78
CA LYS A 46 -9.31 8.04 -2.56
C LYS A 46 -8.33 9.10 -2.07
N CYS A 47 -8.24 9.32 -0.76
CA CYS A 47 -7.29 10.28 -0.21
C CYS A 47 -5.85 9.93 -0.60
N ILE A 48 -5.44 8.67 -0.41
CA ILE A 48 -4.08 8.20 -0.70
C ILE A 48 -3.70 8.48 -2.15
N ARG A 49 -4.53 8.05 -3.10
CA ARG A 49 -4.29 8.27 -4.54
C ARG A 49 -4.19 9.75 -4.92
N SER A 50 -4.96 10.61 -4.24
CA SER A 50 -5.01 12.04 -4.56
C SER A 50 -3.98 12.89 -3.84
N ARG A 51 -3.52 12.51 -2.64
CA ARG A 51 -2.79 13.40 -1.74
C ARG A 51 -1.43 12.89 -1.27
N VAL A 52 -1.16 11.59 -1.31
CA VAL A 52 0.07 11.01 -0.76
C VAL A 52 1.15 10.96 -1.85
N PRO A 53 2.22 11.76 -1.78
CA PRO A 53 3.21 11.86 -2.84
C PRO A 53 3.96 10.56 -3.08
N SER A 54 4.36 9.85 -2.02
CA SER A 54 5.08 8.58 -2.15
C SER A 54 4.30 7.54 -2.96
N VAL A 55 2.99 7.43 -2.70
CA VAL A 55 2.12 6.49 -3.42
C VAL A 55 1.92 6.92 -4.86
N LYS A 56 1.81 8.22 -5.15
CA LYS A 56 1.75 8.70 -6.53
C LYS A 56 3.02 8.36 -7.31
N ASP A 57 4.19 8.60 -6.73
CA ASP A 57 5.48 8.29 -7.35
C ASP A 57 5.59 6.78 -7.62
N ILE A 58 5.28 5.95 -6.62
CA ILE A 58 5.30 4.48 -6.76
C ILE A 58 4.32 4.03 -7.86
N MET A 59 3.08 4.52 -7.87
CA MET A 59 2.09 4.14 -8.89
C MET A 59 2.51 4.56 -10.30
N LYS A 60 3.16 5.72 -10.43
CA LYS A 60 3.65 6.23 -11.71
C LYS A 60 4.82 5.42 -12.25
N GLU A 61 5.81 5.14 -11.41
CA GLU A 61 7.08 4.53 -11.84
C GLU A 61 7.04 2.99 -11.81
N CYS A 62 6.23 2.40 -10.94
CA CYS A 62 6.16 0.95 -10.73
C CYS A 62 4.83 0.33 -11.19
N GLY A 63 3.93 1.12 -11.79
CA GLY A 63 2.58 0.69 -12.16
C GLY A 63 2.54 -0.53 -13.08
N ASP A 64 3.48 -0.68 -14.01
CA ASP A 64 3.52 -1.85 -14.89
C ASP A 64 3.98 -3.12 -14.16
N LYS A 65 4.89 -2.99 -13.19
CA LYS A 65 5.28 -4.12 -12.33
C LYS A 65 4.13 -4.57 -11.43
N MET A 66 3.35 -3.62 -10.93
CA MET A 66 2.11 -3.91 -10.19
C MET A 66 1.12 -4.69 -11.06
N LYS A 67 0.84 -4.23 -12.29
CA LYS A 67 -0.05 -4.92 -13.22
C LYS A 67 0.43 -6.33 -13.54
N ASN A 68 1.74 -6.54 -13.75
CA ASN A 68 2.29 -7.86 -14.03
C ASN A 68 2.10 -8.83 -12.87
N TYR A 69 2.39 -8.38 -11.64
CA TYR A 69 2.16 -9.18 -10.44
C TYR A 69 0.66 -9.49 -10.26
N GLU A 70 -0.20 -8.48 -10.37
CA GLU A 70 -1.65 -8.66 -10.27
C GLU A 70 -2.20 -9.63 -11.32
N GLN A 71 -1.70 -9.56 -12.55
CA GLN A 71 -2.09 -10.49 -13.61
C GLN A 71 -1.66 -11.92 -13.27
N CYS A 72 -0.42 -12.11 -12.85
CA CYS A 72 0.06 -13.42 -12.41
C CYS A 72 -0.80 -13.99 -11.27
N VAL A 73 -1.14 -13.18 -10.27
CA VAL A 73 -1.98 -13.61 -9.15
C VAL A 73 -3.35 -14.05 -9.66
N ARG A 74 -4.01 -13.28 -10.53
CA ARG A 74 -5.30 -13.65 -11.12
C ARG A 74 -5.24 -14.99 -11.85
N ASP A 75 -4.21 -15.18 -12.68
CA ASP A 75 -4.06 -16.38 -13.51
C ASP A 75 -3.73 -17.64 -12.70
N ASN A 76 -3.19 -17.48 -11.49
CA ASN A 76 -2.74 -18.58 -10.64
C ASN A 76 -3.56 -18.74 -9.35
N MET A 77 -4.64 -17.98 -9.20
CA MET A 77 -5.46 -17.98 -7.98
C MET A 77 -6.20 -19.30 -7.80
N GLU A 78 -6.79 -19.82 -8.87
CA GLU A 78 -7.56 -21.08 -8.84
C GLU A 78 -6.66 -22.31 -8.66
N SER A 79 -5.49 -22.31 -9.30
CA SER A 79 -4.51 -23.40 -9.23
C SER A 79 -3.73 -23.43 -7.91
N ARG A 80 -3.82 -22.38 -7.08
CA ARG A 80 -3.05 -22.21 -5.84
C ARG A 80 -1.53 -22.22 -6.04
N THR A 81 -1.06 -21.81 -7.22
CA THR A 81 0.37 -21.79 -7.60
C THR A 81 0.99 -20.38 -7.59
N ILE A 82 0.44 -19.47 -6.78
CA ILE A 82 0.89 -18.06 -6.72
C ILE A 82 2.33 -17.96 -6.21
N ASN A 83 2.71 -18.78 -5.21
CA ASN A 83 4.03 -18.69 -4.60
C ASN A 83 5.13 -19.16 -5.54
N GLU A 84 4.82 -20.15 -6.38
CA GLU A 84 5.72 -20.71 -7.37
C GLU A 84 5.88 -19.76 -8.57
N ASN A 85 4.78 -19.12 -9.00
CA ASN A 85 4.76 -18.42 -10.28
C ASN A 85 4.88 -16.89 -10.16
N CYS A 86 4.52 -16.30 -9.02
CA CYS A 86 4.39 -14.84 -8.89
C CYS A 86 5.36 -14.20 -7.90
N LEU A 87 6.19 -14.99 -7.19
CA LEU A 87 7.09 -14.47 -6.16
C LEU A 87 8.18 -13.55 -6.72
N ASP A 88 8.72 -13.86 -7.89
CA ASP A 88 9.73 -13.00 -8.53
C ASP A 88 9.13 -11.68 -9.00
N LEU A 89 7.91 -11.69 -9.53
CA LEU A 89 7.17 -10.47 -9.90
C LEU A 89 6.87 -9.60 -8.68
N LEU A 90 6.51 -10.22 -7.55
CA LEU A 90 6.35 -9.52 -6.27
C LEU A 90 7.66 -8.86 -5.85
N LYS A 91 8.78 -9.57 -5.93
CA LYS A 91 10.10 -9.05 -5.58
C LYS A 91 10.49 -7.87 -6.46
N GLU A 92 10.30 -7.97 -7.78
CA GLU A 92 10.57 -6.86 -8.70
C GLU A 92 9.72 -5.61 -8.39
N MET A 93 8.42 -5.81 -8.13
CA MET A 93 7.52 -4.73 -7.77
C MET A 93 7.99 -4.03 -6.49
N ARG A 94 8.37 -4.81 -5.46
CA ARG A 94 8.87 -4.26 -4.18
C ARG A 94 10.19 -3.51 -4.35
N LEU A 95 11.14 -4.07 -5.11
CA LEU A 95 12.42 -3.40 -5.39
C LEU A 95 12.23 -2.06 -6.11
N CYS A 96 11.27 -1.99 -7.04
CA CYS A 96 10.92 -0.73 -7.69
C CYS A 96 10.38 0.29 -6.68
N ALA A 97 9.41 -0.11 -5.86
CA ALA A 97 8.80 0.76 -4.86
C ALA A 97 9.81 1.24 -3.80
N GLU A 98 10.69 0.36 -3.33
CA GLU A 98 11.82 0.70 -2.45
C GLU A 98 12.74 1.76 -3.10
N GLY A 99 13.03 1.62 -4.39
CA GLY A 99 13.80 2.60 -5.15
C GLY A 99 13.17 4.01 -5.16
N GLN A 100 11.83 4.11 -5.15
CA GLN A 100 11.12 5.40 -5.15
C GLN A 100 11.13 6.12 -3.81
N VAL A 101 11.40 5.40 -2.71
CA VAL A 101 11.38 5.94 -1.34
C VAL A 101 12.77 6.04 -0.71
N ARG A 102 13.77 5.38 -1.32
CA ARG A 102 15.16 5.39 -0.84
C ARG A 102 15.71 6.83 -0.82
N GLY A 103 16.24 7.25 0.34
CA GLY A 103 16.82 8.59 0.52
C GLY A 103 15.80 9.70 0.77
N LYS A 104 14.49 9.41 0.79
CA LYS A 104 13.42 10.38 1.14
C LYS A 104 13.09 10.41 2.64
N THR A 105 13.87 9.73 3.48
CA THR A 105 13.67 9.69 4.93
C THR A 105 13.75 11.07 5.56
N MET A 106 12.66 11.53 6.15
CA MET A 106 12.70 12.61 7.13
C MET A 106 13.25 12.03 8.45
N PRO A 107 14.23 12.66 9.10
CA PRO A 107 14.71 12.19 10.40
C PRO A 107 13.57 12.27 11.43
N ILE A 108 13.27 11.12 12.06
CA ILE A 108 12.22 10.94 13.09
C ILE A 108 12.46 11.81 14.35
N ASN A 109 13.60 12.49 14.45
CA ASN A 109 14.04 13.23 15.64
C ASN A 109 13.78 14.75 15.60
N GLN A 110 12.69 15.20 14.97
CA GLN A 110 12.26 16.62 15.01
C GLN A 110 10.79 16.83 15.40
N LEU A 111 10.19 15.89 16.15
CA LEU A 111 8.93 16.13 16.87
C LEU A 111 9.19 16.47 18.33
#